data_AF-H1G5M6-F1
#
_entry.id   AF-H1G5M6-F1
#
_cell.length_a   1.000
_cell.length_b   1.000
_cell.length_c   1.000
_cell.angle_alpha   90.00
_cell.angle_beta   90.00
_cell.angle_gamma   90.00
#
_symmetry.space_group_name_H-M   'P 1'
#
loop_
_entity.id
_entity.type
_entity.pdbx_description
1 polymer ?
#
loop_
_entity_poly.entity_id
_entity_poly.type
_entity_poly.pdbx_seq_one_letter_code
_entity_poly.pdbx_strand_id
1 'polypeptide(L)' 'MRIGIGILVFLAGLAGIFYALPRVPPELGMFGVLWQLSPYLGVMIVGLGIFAYGRSEDAPIERQ' A
#
# COMPACT_ATOMS: atom_id res chain seq x y z
N MET A 1 -15.91 8.13 4.09
CA MET A 1 -14.72 8.44 4.94
C MET A 1 -13.63 7.37 4.85
N ARG A 2 -13.98 6.07 4.83
CA ARG A 2 -13.04 4.93 4.74
C ARG A 2 -12.21 4.87 3.44
N ILE A 3 -12.81 5.24 2.31
CA ILE A 3 -12.12 5.35 1.01
C ILE A 3 -10.92 6.30 1.08
N GLY A 4 -11.08 7.48 1.68
CA GLY A 4 -10.00 8.45 1.85
C GLY A 4 -8.88 7.95 2.76
N ILE A 5 -9.23 7.20 3.80
CA ILE A 5 -8.25 6.56 4.69
C ILE A 5 -7.44 5.50 3.93
N GLY A 6 -8.09 4.66 3.11
CA GLY A 6 -7.39 3.65 2.31
C GLY A 6 -6.38 4.27 1.34
N ILE A 7 -6.76 5.36 0.66
CA ILE A 7 -5.86 6.11 -0.23
C ILE A 7 -4.70 6.72 0.57
N LEU A 8 -4.96 7.35 1.72
CA LEU A 8 -3.90 7.94 2.56
C LEU A 8 -2.89 6.89 3.04
N VAL A 9 -3.37 5.72 3.49
CA VAL A 9 -2.50 4.62 3.92
C VAL A 9 -1.69 4.10 2.74
N PHE A 10 -2.30 3.94 1.55
CA PHE A 10 -1.58 3.54 0.35
C PHE A 10 -0.47 4.53 -0.01
N LEU A 11 -0.78 5.84 -0.01
CA LEU A 11 0.18 6.89 -0.31
C LEU A 11 1.32 6.95 0.72
N ALA A 12 1.04 6.68 2.00
CA ALA A 12 2.08 6.58 3.03
C ALA A 12 3.05 5.42 2.76
N GLY A 13 2.53 4.26 2.33
CA GLY A 13 3.36 3.13 1.90
C GLY A 13 4.23 3.50 0.70
N LEU A 14 3.64 4.14 -0.32
CA LEU A 14 4.37 4.60 -1.50
C LEU A 14 5.48 5.61 -1.16
N ALA A 15 5.17 6.61 -0.33
CA ALA A 15 6.15 7.58 0.15
C ALA A 15 7.30 6.90 0.92
N GLY A 16 6.98 5.89 1.73
CA GLY A 16 7.95 5.08 2.43
C GLY A 16 8.91 4.34 1.50
N ILE A 17 8.43 3.81 0.37
CA ILE A 17 9.29 3.21 -0.67
C ILE A 17 10.26 4.25 -1.22
N PHE A 18 9.77 5.42 -1.65
CA PHE A 18 10.64 6.47 -2.20
C PHE A 18 11.67 6.99 -1.20
N TYR A 19 11.33 6.99 0.09
CA TYR A 19 12.26 7.34 1.16
C TYR A 19 13.31 6.25 1.44
N ALA A 20 12.92 4.98 1.34
CA ALA A 20 13.78 3.84 1.62
C ALA A 20 14.70 3.47 0.45
N LEU A 21 14.26 3.63 -0.79
CA LEU A 21 14.99 3.24 -2.00
C LEU A 21 16.43 3.77 -2.06
N PRO A 22 16.71 5.06 -1.76
CA PRO A 22 18.08 5.61 -1.80
C PRO A 22 18.98 5.09 -0.68
N ARG A 23 18.39 4.44 0.34
CA ARG A 23 19.09 3.92 1.51
C ARG A 23 19.34 2.43 1.43
N VAL A 24 18.86 1.76 0.38
CA VAL A 24 19.11 0.34 0.16
C VAL A 24 20.57 0.19 -0.23
N PRO A 25 21.37 -0.57 0.54
CA PRO A 25 22.75 -0.89 0.17
C PRO A 25 22.82 -1.46 -1.26
N PRO A 26 23.75 -0.97 -2.11
CA PRO A 26 23.94 -1.50 -3.47
C PRO A 26 24.37 -2.98 -3.48
N GLU A 27 24.91 -3.44 -2.36
CA GLU A 27 25.41 -4.79 -2.11
C GLU A 27 24.27 -5.81 -1.95
N LEU A 28 23.05 -5.34 -1.65
CA LEU A 28 21.91 -6.23 -1.48
C LEU A 28 21.49 -6.79 -2.83
N GLY A 29 21.54 -8.11 -2.93
CA GLY A 29 20.87 -8.82 -4.01
C GLY A 29 19.36 -8.52 -4.02
N MET A 30 18.71 -8.84 -5.14
CA MET A 30 17.28 -8.56 -5.37
C MET A 30 16.36 -8.98 -4.20
N PHE A 31 16.63 -10.14 -3.57
CA PHE A 31 15.88 -10.60 -2.40
C PHE A 31 16.05 -9.69 -1.17
N GLY A 32 17.24 -9.15 -0.96
CA GLY A 32 17.52 -8.22 0.13
C GLY A 32 16.77 -6.89 -0.05
N VAL A 33 16.74 -6.39 -1.29
CA VAL A 33 15.94 -5.21 -1.66
C VAL A 33 14.46 -5.45 -1.41
N LEU A 34 13.92 -6.57 -1.88
CA LEU A 34 12.51 -6.93 -1.67
C LEU A 34 12.16 -7.10 -0.19
N TRP A 35 13.04 -7.74 0.58
CA TRP A 35 12.84 -7.90 2.02
C TRP A 35 12.79 -6.54 2.73
N GLN A 36 13.69 -5.62 2.37
CA GLN A 36 13.76 -4.29 2.96
C GLN A 36 12.58 -3.39 2.57
N LEU A 37 12.06 -3.54 1.36
CA LEU A 37 10.88 -2.80 0.89
C LEU A 37 9.54 -3.45 1.29
N SER A 38 9.56 -4.71 1.73
CA SER A 38 8.37 -5.48 2.10
C SER A 38 7.43 -4.79 3.11
N PRO A 39 7.90 -4.04 4.13
CA PRO A 39 7.00 -3.38 5.07
C PRO A 39 6.16 -2.31 4.37
N TYR A 40 6.78 -1.55 3.46
CA TYR A 40 6.09 -0.48 2.72
C TYR A 40 5.11 -1.06 1.70
N LEU A 41 5.47 -2.16 1.04
CA LEU A 41 4.55 -2.91 0.18
C LEU A 41 3.35 -3.43 0.98
N GLY A 42 3.57 -3.92 2.20
CA GLY A 42 2.49 -4.33 3.11
C GLY A 42 1.53 -3.19 3.43
N VAL A 43 2.06 -2.01 3.74
CA VAL A 43 1.24 -0.81 3.98
C VAL A 43 0.41 -0.43 2.75
N MET A 44 0.99 -0.51 1.54
CA MET A 44 0.25 -0.25 0.31
C MET A 44 -0.90 -1.25 0.11
N ILE A 45 -0.65 -2.54 0.34
CA ILE A 45 -1.68 -3.59 0.22
C ILE A 45 -2.82 -3.35 1.23
N VAL A 46 -2.49 -3.00 2.48
CA VAL A 46 -3.48 -2.68 3.50
C VAL A 46 -4.31 -1.46 3.10
N GLY A 47 -3.69 -0.40 2.61
CA GLY A 47 -4.39 0.79 2.11
C GLY A 47 -5.35 0.47 0.97
N LEU A 48 -4.91 -0.37 0.02
CA LEU A 48 -5.76 -0.83 -1.08
C LEU A 48 -6.93 -1.70 -0.59
N GLY A 49 -6.69 -2.56 0.41
CA GLY A 49 -7.74 -3.37 1.03
C GLY A 49 -8.82 -2.51 1.71
N ILE A 50 -8.42 -1.49 2.45
CA ILE A 50 -9.34 -0.52 3.09
C ILE A 50 -10.14 0.23 2.02
N PHE A 51 -9.47 0.66 0.95
CA PHE A 51 -10.12 1.36 -0.16
C PHE A 51 -11.15 0.47 -0.88
N ALA A 52 -10.77 -0.76 -1.22
CA ALA A 52 -11.63 -1.72 -1.92
C ALA A 52 -12.84 -2.11 -1.05
N TYR A 53 -12.63 -2.35 0.24
CA TYR A 53 -13.70 -2.68 1.18
C TYR A 53 -14.67 -1.50 1.38
N GLY A 54 -14.15 -0.27 1.50
CA GLY A 54 -15.00 0.92 1.57
C GLY A 54 -15.83 1.13 0.31
N ARG A 55 -15.28 0.81 -0.87
CA ARG A 55 -16.02 0.90 -2.15
C ARG A 55 -17.17 -0.11 -2.24
N SER A 56 -17.03 -1.31 -1.68
CA SER A 56 -18.10 -2.32 -1.69
C SER A 56 -19.28 -1.97 -0.77
N GLU A 57 -19.08 -1.16 0.28
CA GLU A 57 -20.17 -0.68 1.15
C GLU A 57 -20.96 0.47 0.48
N ASP A 58 -20.30 1.28 -0.35
CA ASP A 58 -20.91 2.43 -1.04
C ASP A 58 -21.57 2.07 -2.39
N ALA A 59 -21.34 0.85 -2.91
CA ALA A 59 -22.02 0.35 -4.08
C ALA A 59 -23.40 -0.21 -3.67
N PRO A 60 -24.53 0.43 -4.04
CA PRO A 60 -25.82 -0.21 -3.86
C PRO A 60 -25.78 -1.50 -4.65
N ILE A 61 -25.94 -2.63 -3.96
CA ILE A 61 -26.23 -3.90 -4.61
C ILE A 61 -27.56 -3.67 -5.33
N GLU A 62 -27.51 -3.34 -6.62
CA GLU A 62 -28.64 -3.51 -7.54
C GLU A 62 -28.97 -5.00 -7.50
N ARG A 63 -29.88 -5.36 -6.60
CA ARG A 63 -30.64 -6.60 -6.70
C ARG A 63 -31.60 -6.39 -7.88
N GLN A 64 -31.16 -6.78 -9.06
CA GLN A 64 -32.07 -7.19 -10.13
C GLN A 64 -32.39 -8.67 -9.96
#